data_AF-Q7NDL5-F1
#
_entry.id   AF-Q7NDL5-F1
#
_cell.length_a   1.000
_cell.length_b   1.000
_cell.length_c   1.000
_cell.angle_alpha   90.00
_cell.angle_beta   90.00
_cell.angle_gamma   90.00
#
_symmetry.space_group_name_H-M   'P 1'
#
loop_
_entity.id
_entity.type
_entity.pdbx_description
1 polymer ?
#
loop_
_entity_poly.entity_id
_entity_poly.type
_entity_poly.pdbx_seq_one_letter_code
_entity_poly.pdbx_strand_id
1 'polypeptide(L)'
;MITNRQQYENTLYWISQFEKALEELPEKAAHSGLLRPAVEAQAGAYRCQIEDLRRQMQEYDRLQRAPGFALESPSLGELPHRRLKPTRRRTTSVSRVPHRQRIGRHTVYYIRLLCRYRPERSS
;
A
#
# COMPACT_ATOMS: atom_id res chain seq x y z
N MET A 1 4.11 2.52 0.23
CA MET A 1 4.82 3.57 -0.54
C MET A 1 4.41 3.43 -2.00
N ILE A 2 3.95 4.52 -2.61
CA ILE A 2 3.46 4.57 -4.00
C ILE A 2 4.67 4.78 -4.91
N THR A 3 4.84 3.95 -5.93
CA THR A 3 5.99 4.00 -6.85
C THR A 3 5.61 4.31 -8.30
N ASN A 4 4.32 4.28 -8.63
CA ASN A 4 3.86 4.51 -10.00
C ASN A 4 2.44 5.12 -10.04
N ARG A 5 2.05 5.57 -11.23
CA ARG A 5 0.76 6.21 -11.48
C ARG A 5 -0.44 5.30 -11.20
N GLN A 6 -0.38 4.02 -11.57
CA GLN A 6 -1.48 3.08 -11.31
C GLN A 6 -1.74 2.94 -9.80
N GLN A 7 -0.68 2.85 -9.00
CA GLN A 7 -0.80 2.78 -7.54
C GLN A 7 -1.39 4.08 -6.98
N TYR A 8 -1.02 5.24 -7.51
CA TYR A 8 -1.59 6.53 -7.12
C TYR A 8 -3.11 6.59 -7.39
N GLU A 9 -3.54 6.18 -8.58
CA GLU A 9 -4.96 6.13 -8.97
C GLU A 9 -5.74 5.12 -8.10
N ASN A 10 -5.15 3.96 -7.81
CA ASN A 10 -5.74 2.99 -6.88
C ASN A 10 -5.85 3.57 -5.47
N THR A 11 -4.86 4.32 -5.00
CA THR A 11 -4.89 4.98 -3.69
C THR A 11 -6.02 6.01 -3.60
N LEU A 12 -6.23 6.81 -4.66
CA LEU A 12 -7.37 7.73 -4.75
C LEU A 12 -8.70 7.00 -4.62
N TYR A 13 -8.85 5.88 -5.34
CA TYR A 13 -10.05 5.04 -5.23
C TYR A 13 -10.28 4.56 -3.80
N TRP A 14 -9.23 4.06 -3.12
CA TRP A 14 -9.34 3.59 -1.73
C TRP A 14 -9.70 4.70 -0.75
N ILE A 15 -9.14 5.90 -0.91
CA ILE A 15 -9.53 7.06 -0.09
C ILE A 15 -11.02 7.32 -0.25
N SER A 16 -11.53 7.37 -1.49
CA SER A 16 -12.96 7.57 -1.75
C SER A 16 -13.84 6.47 -1.13
N GLN A 17 -13.40 5.20 -1.16
CA GLN A 17 -14.12 4.11 -0.49
C GLN A 17 -14.16 4.27 1.03
N PHE A 18 -13.06 4.70 1.65
CA PHE A 18 -13.03 4.95 3.10
C PHE A 18 -13.87 6.17 3.51
N GLU A 19 -13.86 7.23 2.70
CA GLU A 19 -14.72 8.40 2.90
C GLU A 19 -16.20 8.03 2.83
N LYS A 20 -16.59 7.28 1.80
CA LYS A 20 -17.95 6.74 1.69
C LYS A 20 -18.31 5.82 2.86
N ALA A 21 -17.39 4.95 3.28
CA ALA A 21 -17.62 4.08 4.42
C ALA A 21 -17.80 4.86 5.74
N LEU A 22 -17.10 6.00 5.90
CA LEU A 22 -17.29 6.92 7.03
C LEU A 22 -18.67 7.59 7.03
N GLU A 23 -19.15 7.99 5.86
CA GLU A 23 -20.48 8.59 5.69
C GLU A 23 -21.61 7.60 5.97
N GLU A 24 -21.46 6.35 5.54
CA GLU A 24 -22.45 5.28 5.76
C GLU A 24 -22.40 4.68 7.17
N LEU A 25 -21.34 4.97 7.94
CA LEU A 25 -21.11 4.32 9.24
C LEU A 25 -22.23 4.61 10.28
N PRO A 26 -22.77 5.83 10.43
CA PRO A 26 -23.85 6.11 11.37
C PRO A 26 -25.13 5.35 11.02
N GLU A 27 -25.46 5.25 9.74
CA GLU A 27 -26.63 4.51 9.27
C GLU A 27 -26.44 3.01 9.54
N LYS A 28 -25.28 2.44 9.20
CA LYS A 28 -24.96 1.04 9.52
C LYS A 28 -25.00 0.76 11.02
N ALA A 29 -24.55 1.71 11.83
CA ALA A 29 -24.60 1.59 13.29
C ALA A 29 -26.03 1.55 13.83
N ALA A 30 -26.91 2.39 13.28
CA ALA A 30 -28.33 2.42 13.65
C ALA A 30 -29.02 1.08 13.32
N HIS A 31 -28.73 0.48 12.17
CA HIS A 31 -29.33 -0.78 11.74
C HIS A 31 -28.78 -2.00 12.49
N SER A 32 -27.49 -1.99 12.85
CA SER A 32 -26.82 -3.12 13.50
C SER A 32 -26.89 -3.09 15.04
N GLY A 33 -27.38 -1.99 15.63
CA GLY A 33 -27.37 -1.80 17.08
C GLY A 33 -25.95 -1.67 17.67
N LEU A 34 -24.99 -1.24 16.86
CA LEU A 34 -23.61 -1.04 17.32
C LEU A 34 -23.54 0.03 18.40
N LEU A 35 -22.78 -0.26 19.46
CA LEU A 35 -22.54 0.70 20.54
C LEU A 35 -21.74 1.90 20.03
N ARG A 36 -22.12 3.10 20.45
CA ARG A 36 -21.45 4.36 20.07
C ARG A 36 -19.92 4.33 20.20
N PRO A 37 -19.30 3.77 21.26
CA PRO A 37 -17.83 3.68 21.34
C PRO A 37 -17.20 2.83 20.23
N ALA A 38 -17.88 1.76 19.79
CA ALA A 38 -17.39 0.91 18.70
C ALA A 38 -17.44 1.65 17.35
N VAL A 39 -18.51 2.42 17.13
CA VAL A 39 -18.69 3.28 15.95
C VAL A 39 -17.59 4.35 15.90
N GLU A 40 -17.34 5.03 17.02
CA GLU A 40 -16.29 6.05 17.12
C GLU A 40 -14.90 5.45 16.88
N ALA A 41 -14.62 4.25 17.42
CA ALA A 41 -13.36 3.55 17.18
C ALA A 41 -13.18 3.17 15.70
N GLN A 42 -14.25 2.69 15.05
CA GLN A 42 -14.22 2.35 13.63
C GLN A 42 -14.05 3.60 12.74
N ALA A 43 -14.73 4.70 13.08
CA ALA A 43 -14.54 5.97 12.40
C ALA A 43 -13.10 6.49 12.54
N GLY A 44 -12.53 6.37 13.74
CA GLY A 44 -11.13 6.70 14.00
C GLY A 44 -10.17 5.88 13.12
N ALA A 45 -10.41 4.58 13.00
CA ALA A 45 -9.59 3.71 12.16
C ALA A 45 -9.62 4.12 10.67
N TYR A 46 -10.80 4.42 10.11
CA TYR A 46 -10.90 4.90 8.73
C TYR A 46 -10.19 6.24 8.53
N ARG A 47 -10.32 7.17 9.48
CA ARG A 47 -9.62 8.47 9.42
C ARG A 47 -8.10 8.29 9.41
N CYS A 48 -7.56 7.44 10.27
CA CYS A 48 -6.13 7.12 10.28
C CYS A 48 -5.68 6.53 8.94
N GLN A 49 -6.45 5.60 8.36
CA GLN A 49 -6.13 5.00 7.06
C GLN A 49 -6.13 6.05 5.94
N ILE A 50 -7.11 6.95 5.92
CA ILE A 50 -7.18 8.05 4.95
C ILE A 50 -5.95 8.96 5.09
N GLU A 51 -5.58 9.34 6.31
CA GLU A 51 -4.40 10.17 6.56
C GLU A 51 -3.11 9.51 6.07
N ASP A 52 -2.92 8.23 6.35
CA ASP A 52 -1.74 7.49 5.90
C ASP A 52 -1.66 7.41 4.37
N LEU A 53 -2.79 7.17 3.69
CA LEU A 53 -2.84 7.16 2.23
C LEU A 53 -2.55 8.55 1.64
N ARG A 54 -3.11 9.61 2.23
CA ARG A 54 -2.84 10.99 1.80
C ARG A 54 -1.36 11.36 1.99
N ARG A 55 -0.71 10.93 3.08
CA ARG A 55 0.74 11.12 3.27
C ARG A 55 1.56 10.40 2.19
N GLN A 56 1.19 9.17 1.83
CA GLN A 56 1.87 8.43 0.76
C GLN A 56 1.73 9.10 -0.61
N MET A 57 0.56 9.69 -0.89
CA MET A 57 0.35 10.47 -2.11
C MET A 57 1.17 11.76 -2.13
N GLN A 58 1.19 12.50 -1.02
CA GLN A 58 2.01 13.71 -0.90
C GLN A 58 3.50 13.40 -1.12
N GLU A 59 3.98 12.28 -0.59
CA GLU A 59 5.36 11.85 -0.82
C GLU A 59 5.63 11.53 -2.29
N TYR A 60 4.72 10.81 -2.94
CA TYR A 60 4.81 10.54 -4.38
C TYR A 60 4.83 11.84 -5.20
N ASP A 61 3.96 12.80 -4.88
CA ASP A 61 3.90 14.10 -5.55
C ASP A 61 5.19 14.91 -5.36
N ARG A 62 5.78 14.85 -4.17
CA ARG A 62 7.09 15.48 -3.90
C ARG A 62 8.19 14.86 -4.74
N LEU A 63 8.25 13.53 -4.82
CA LEU A 63 9.24 12.82 -5.64
C LEU A 63 9.09 13.13 -7.14
N GLN A 64 7.85 13.30 -7.63
CA GLN A 64 7.59 13.67 -9.02
C GLN A 64 7.96 15.14 -9.33
N ARG A 65 7.83 16.04 -8.35
CA ARG A 65 8.13 17.47 -8.51
C ARG A 65 9.58 17.82 -8.20
N ALA A 66 10.34 16.93 -7.58
CA ALA A 66 11.75 17.15 -7.30
C ALA A 66 12.53 17.31 -8.61
N PRO A 67 13.08 18.50 -8.91
CA PRO A 67 13.91 18.67 -10.09
C PRO A 67 15.22 17.90 -9.87
N GLY A 68 15.50 16.89 -10.70
CA GLY A 68 16.87 16.33 -10.78
C GLY A 68 17.07 14.85 -10.43
N PHE A 69 16.10 13.96 -10.70
CA PHE A 69 16.44 12.56 -10.98
C PHE A 69 16.32 12.23 -12.48
N ALA A 70 16.76 13.17 -13.32
CA ALA A 70 17.42 12.75 -14.55
C ALA A 70 18.75 12.13 -14.10
N LEU A 71 18.72 10.84 -13.77
CA LEU A 71 19.90 10.01 -13.98
C LEU A 71 20.20 10.15 -15.46
N GLU A 72 21.04 11.13 -15.80
CA GLU A 72 21.89 11.01 -16.96
C GLU A 72 22.63 9.70 -16.75
N SER A 73 22.03 8.61 -17.23
CA SER A 73 22.77 7.40 -17.49
C SER A 73 23.88 7.88 -18.41
N PRO A 74 25.16 7.87 -17.99
CA PRO A 74 26.21 8.04 -18.96
C PRO A 74 25.88 7.04 -20.06
N SER A 75 25.74 7.59 -21.27
CA SER A 75 25.61 6.87 -22.51
C SER A 75 26.22 5.48 -22.36
N LEU A 76 25.43 4.43 -22.61
CA LEU A 76 25.90 3.07 -22.90
C LEU A 76 26.70 3.07 -24.24
N GLY A 77 27.57 4.06 -24.42
CA GLY A 77 28.64 4.07 -25.38
C GLY A 77 29.64 3.02 -24.93
N GLU A 78 29.68 1.95 -25.72
CA GLU A 78 30.74 0.94 -25.70
C GLU A 78 30.70 -0.05 -24.54
N LEU A 79 29.63 -0.85 -24.51
CA LEU A 79 29.80 -2.25 -24.12
C LEU A 79 30.66 -2.93 -25.19
N PRO A 80 31.90 -3.41 -24.88
CA PRO A 80 32.68 -4.15 -25.85
C PRO A 80 31.91 -5.42 -26.20
N HIS A 81 31.68 -5.61 -27.51
CA HIS A 81 31.03 -6.79 -28.11
C HIS A 81 31.82 -8.08 -27.84
N ARG A 82 31.91 -8.54 -26.60
CA ARG A 82 32.31 -9.91 -26.30
C ARG A 82 31.11 -10.80 -26.61
N ARG A 83 31.11 -11.30 -27.85
CA ARG A 83 30.23 -12.36 -28.35
C ARG A 83 30.22 -13.51 -27.34
N LEU A 84 29.17 -13.60 -26.53
CA LEU A 84 28.87 -14.80 -25.76
C LEU A 84 28.55 -15.88 -26.79
N LYS A 85 29.42 -16.89 -26.88
CA LYS A 85 29.20 -18.08 -27.69
C LYS A 85 27.86 -18.71 -27.26
N PRO A 86 26.98 -19.11 -28.19
CA PRO A 86 25.79 -19.86 -27.83
C PRO A 86 26.22 -21.27 -27.42
N THR A 87 26.36 -21.52 -26.12
CA THR A 87 26.56 -22.88 -25.63
C THR A 87 25.26 -23.65 -25.78
N ARG A 88 25.25 -24.58 -26.74
CA ARG A 88 24.16 -25.53 -27.01
C ARG A 88 23.80 -26.35 -25.76
N ARG A 89 22.49 -26.37 -25.48
CA ARG A 89 21.65 -27.44 -24.92
C ARG A 89 22.01 -28.04 -23.55
N ARG A 90 21.03 -28.02 -22.66
CA ARG A 90 20.32 -29.25 -22.25
C ARG A 90 18.92 -28.93 -21.72
N THR A 91 17.92 -29.41 -22.46
CA THR A 91 16.57 -29.65 -21.97
C THR A 91 16.64 -30.80 -20.97
N THR A 92 16.32 -30.53 -19.71
CA THR A 92 15.81 -31.56 -18.80
C THR A 92 14.44 -31.10 -18.32
N SER A 93 13.43 -31.75 -18.89
CA SER A 93 12.08 -31.82 -18.36
C SER A 93 12.14 -32.30 -16.91
N VAL A 94 11.87 -31.41 -15.96
CA VAL A 94 11.62 -31.81 -14.57
C VAL A 94 10.18 -31.45 -14.24
N SER A 95 9.37 -32.49 -14.39
CA SER A 95 8.21 -32.87 -13.59
C SER A 95 7.37 -31.77 -12.94
N ARG A 96 6.14 -31.63 -13.46
CA ARG A 96 4.99 -31.14 -12.69
C ARG A 96 4.71 -32.06 -11.52
N VAL A 97 4.69 -31.52 -10.31
CA VAL A 97 3.88 -32.07 -9.20
C VAL A 97 3.08 -30.90 -8.59
N PRO A 98 1.75 -31.02 -8.45
CA PRO A 98 0.94 -30.00 -7.80
C PRO A 98 1.00 -30.21 -6.28
N HIS A 99 1.29 -29.17 -5.51
CA HIS A 99 1.02 -29.22 -4.07
C HIS A 99 0.17 -28.04 -3.62
N ARG A 100 -1.02 -28.44 -3.17
CA ARG A 100 -2.08 -27.70 -2.50
C ARG A 100 -1.57 -26.79 -1.38
N GLN A 101 -2.29 -25.68 -1.22
CA GLN A 101 -2.74 -25.05 0.03
C GLN A 101 -1.79 -25.12 1.24
N ARG A 102 -1.32 -23.94 1.65
CA ARG A 102 -1.42 -23.53 3.06
C ARG A 102 -1.84 -22.07 3.16
N ILE A 103 -3.12 -21.90 3.46
CA ILE A 103 -3.69 -20.69 4.05
C ILE A 103 -3.11 -20.56 5.46
N GLY A 104 -2.76 -19.34 5.86
CA GLY A 104 -2.91 -18.93 7.25
C GLY A 104 -1.77 -18.14 7.86
N ARG A 105 -2.13 -16.93 8.31
CA ARG A 105 -1.57 -16.21 9.47
C ARG A 105 -0.38 -15.30 9.22
N HIS A 106 -0.60 -14.17 8.54
CA HIS A 106 0.23 -12.97 8.73
C HIS A 106 -0.59 -11.66 8.66
N THR A 107 -1.80 -11.64 9.25
CA THR A 107 -2.67 -10.45 9.21
C THR A 107 -3.11 -9.94 10.57
N VAL A 108 -2.29 -10.10 11.62
CA VAL A 108 -2.60 -9.53 12.95
C VAL A 108 -1.32 -9.06 13.64
N TYR A 109 -0.69 -7.97 13.17
CA TYR A 109 0.41 -7.33 13.93
C TYR A 109 0.53 -5.81 13.81
N TYR A 110 -0.50 -5.08 13.38
CA TYR A 110 -0.42 -3.61 13.26
C TYR A 110 -1.52 -2.79 13.98
N ILE A 111 -2.33 -3.39 14.87
CA ILE A 111 -3.41 -2.66 15.58
C ILE A 111 -2.99 -2.15 16.98
N ARG A 112 -1.71 -2.23 17.38
CA ARG A 112 -1.34 -1.92 18.78
C ARG A 112 -0.41 -0.74 19.03
N LEU A 113 -0.08 0.11 18.05
CA LEU A 113 0.94 1.14 18.27
C LEU A 113 0.60 2.62 18.03
N LEU A 114 -0.60 3.00 17.57
CA LEU A 114 -0.85 4.43 17.26
C LEU A 114 -2.07 5.09 17.93
N CYS A 115 -2.77 4.44 18.85
CA CYS A 115 -3.81 5.08 19.68
C CYS A 115 -3.33 5.50 21.08
N ARG A 116 -2.05 5.86 21.24
CA ARG A 116 -1.50 6.36 22.51
C ARG A 116 -1.14 7.86 22.46
N TYR A 117 -1.97 8.66 21.80
CA TYR A 117 -1.94 10.12 21.92
C TYR A 117 -3.26 10.60 22.51
N ARG A 118 -3.35 10.57 23.83
CA ARG A 118 -4.39 11.22 24.63
C ARG A 118 -3.77 12.55 25.08
N PRO A 119 -4.12 13.71 24.49
CA PRO A 119 -3.69 14.98 25.06
C PRO A 119 -4.42 15.15 26.41
N GLU A 120 -3.64 15.36 27.45
CA GLU A 120 -4.14 15.68 28.78
C GLU A 120 -4.96 16.97 28.71
N ARG A 121 -6.09 16.96 29.43
CA ARG A 121 -6.90 18.15 29.69
C ARG A 121 -6.03 19.15 30.44
N SER A 122 -5.90 20.36 29.89
CA SER A 122 -5.54 21.53 30.67
C SER A 122 -6.77 22.40 30.84
N SER A 123 -7.20 22.47 32.11
CA SER A 123 -7.94 23.52 32.82
C SER A 123 -9.25 24.05 32.24
#